data_AF-A0A7S4VYQ9-F1
#
_entry.id   AF-A0A7S4VYQ9-F1
#
_cell.length_a   1.000
_cell.length_b   1.000
_cell.length_c   1.000
_cell.angle_alpha   90.00
_cell.angle_beta   90.00
_cell.angle_gamma   90.00
#
_symmetry.space_group_name_H-M   'P 1'
#
loop_
_entity.id
_entity.type
_entity.pdbx_description
1 polymer ?
#
loop_
_entity_poly.entity_id
_entity_poly.type
_entity_poly.pdbx_seq_one_letter_code
_entity_poly.pdbx_strand_id
1 'polypeptide(L)'
;MDLANNTLTGSIPSALGALVNAAVLVQGNVMITGQNKDDKIAPLSLCYNVRGFDLFHDPMWCPPERNLMRKFYDEAKGQEWTNSTGWVDEFNNHCNWYGVECNKEGLVVSLMLGNGGLSGRISD
;
A
#
# COMPACT_ATOMS: atom_id res chain seq x y z
N MET A 1 14.90 2.09 -14.62
CA MET A 1 14.17 1.15 -15.49
C MET A 1 12.94 1.87 -15.98
N ASP A 2 12.93 2.19 -17.27
CA ASP A 2 11.80 2.87 -17.91
C ASP A 2 10.95 1.83 -18.65
N LEU A 3 9.73 1.63 -18.17
CA LEU A 3 8.69 0.78 -18.76
C LEU A 3 7.45 1.61 -19.13
N ALA A 4 7.54 2.94 -19.08
CA ALA A 4 6.42 3.83 -19.32
C ALA A 4 5.96 3.79 -20.79
N ASN A 5 4.70 4.13 -21.03
CA ASN A 5 4.10 4.24 -22.38
C ASN A 5 4.22 2.98 -23.26
N ASN A 6 4.07 1.80 -22.65
CA ASN A 6 4.02 0.53 -23.37
C ASN A 6 2.58 -0.02 -23.39
N THR A 7 2.43 -1.25 -23.88
CA THR A 7 1.16 -1.99 -23.86
C THR A 7 1.09 -2.98 -22.69
N LEU A 8 1.78 -2.70 -21.57
CA LEU A 8 1.82 -3.64 -20.44
C LEU A 8 0.43 -3.79 -19.82
N THR A 9 0.16 -5.03 -19.42
CA THR A 9 -1.08 -5.45 -18.77
C THR A 9 -0.76 -6.31 -17.54
N GLY A 10 -1.72 -6.43 -16.62
CA GLY A 10 -1.55 -7.23 -15.40
C GLY A 10 -1.06 -6.40 -14.22
N SER A 11 -0.47 -7.04 -13.21
CA SER A 11 -0.08 -6.38 -11.97
C SER A 11 1.37 -5.90 -11.95
N ILE A 12 1.61 -4.82 -11.20
CA ILE A 12 2.97 -4.35 -10.92
C ILE A 12 3.63 -5.32 -9.92
N PRO A 13 4.78 -5.93 -10.23
CA PRO A 13 5.46 -6.83 -9.30
C PRO A 13 6.11 -6.06 -8.13
N SER A 14 5.85 -6.48 -6.89
CA SER A 14 6.52 -5.93 -5.70
C SER A 14 8.05 -6.10 -5.73
N ALA A 15 8.54 -7.14 -6.42
CA ALA A 15 9.97 -7.40 -6.62
C ALA A 15 10.74 -6.24 -7.27
N LEU A 16 10.06 -5.33 -7.98
CA LEU A 16 10.67 -4.10 -8.50
C LEU A 16 11.25 -3.22 -7.38
N GLY A 17 10.76 -3.35 -6.14
CA GLY A 17 11.27 -2.61 -4.99
C GLY A 17 12.59 -3.11 -4.44
N ALA A 18 13.05 -4.29 -4.85
CA ALA A 18 14.39 -4.77 -4.53
C ALA A 18 15.50 -4.03 -5.31
N LEU A 19 15.13 -3.22 -6.30
CA LEU A 19 16.07 -2.45 -7.12
C LEU A 19 16.50 -1.17 -6.37
N VAL A 20 17.41 -1.32 -5.41
CA VAL A 20 17.83 -0.29 -4.44
C VAL A 20 18.38 1.01 -5.07
N ASN A 21 18.73 1.00 -6.35
CA ASN A 21 19.30 2.15 -7.08
C ASN A 21 18.60 2.45 -8.41
N ALA A 22 17.38 1.95 -8.63
CA ALA A 22 16.65 2.18 -9.87
C ALA A 22 15.40 3.03 -9.64
N ALA A 23 15.20 4.02 -10.51
CA ALA A 23 13.85 4.53 -10.76
C ALA A 23 13.05 3.45 -11.51
N VAL A 24 11.78 3.27 -11.18
CA VAL A 24 10.86 2.33 -11.82
C VAL A 24 9.74 3.17 -12.41
N LEU A 25 9.74 3.32 -13.73
CA LEU A 25 8.75 4.13 -14.44
C LEU A 25 7.78 3.19 -15.18
N VAL A 26 6.49 3.23 -14.86
CA VAL A 26 5.46 2.34 -15.44
C VAL A 26 4.19 3.09 -15.89
N GLN A 27 4.13 4.41 -15.73
CA GLN A 27 2.98 5.21 -16.11
C GLN A 27 2.69 5.12 -17.63
N GLY A 28 1.41 5.23 -18.02
CA GLY A 28 0.99 5.25 -19.43
C GLY A 28 0.80 3.88 -20.07
N ASN A 29 0.87 2.80 -19.29
CA ASN A 29 0.52 1.45 -19.76
C ASN A 29 -1.00 1.19 -19.74
N VAL A 30 -1.47 0.34 -20.67
CA VAL A 30 -2.91 0.20 -20.98
C VAL A 30 -3.71 -0.49 -19.87
N MET A 31 -3.19 -1.54 -19.24
CA MET A 31 -3.96 -2.37 -18.30
C MET A 31 -3.14 -2.78 -17.07
N ILE A 32 -2.31 -1.90 -16.53
CA ILE A 32 -1.76 -2.16 -15.21
C ILE A 32 -2.95 -2.18 -14.23
N THR A 33 -3.03 -3.18 -13.35
CA THR A 33 -4.10 -3.34 -12.35
C THR A 33 -3.53 -3.77 -10.99
N GLY A 34 -4.29 -3.55 -9.92
CA GLY A 34 -4.13 -4.33 -8.67
C GLY A 34 -4.66 -5.76 -8.84
N GLN A 35 -4.51 -6.62 -7.83
CA GLN A 35 -5.16 -7.94 -7.84
C GLN A 35 -6.69 -7.83 -7.83
N ASN A 36 -7.23 -6.77 -7.20
CA ASN A 36 -8.64 -6.43 -7.30
C ASN A 36 -8.85 -5.55 -8.54
N LYS A 37 -9.52 -6.10 -9.55
CA LYS A 37 -9.86 -5.42 -10.82
C LYS A 37 -10.59 -4.08 -10.63
N ASP A 38 -11.23 -3.88 -9.48
CA ASP A 38 -12.04 -2.70 -9.15
C ASP A 38 -11.22 -1.64 -8.40
N ASP A 39 -10.03 -1.97 -7.86
CA ASP A 39 -9.14 -1.05 -7.14
C ASP A 39 -7.78 -0.97 -7.84
N LYS A 40 -7.48 0.17 -8.47
CA LYS A 40 -6.15 0.41 -9.04
C LYS A 40 -5.14 0.71 -7.93
N ILE A 41 -4.60 -0.32 -7.29
CA ILE A 41 -3.62 -0.16 -6.22
C ILE A 41 -2.26 -0.75 -6.62
N ALA A 42 -1.19 0.00 -6.38
CA ALA A 42 0.17 -0.49 -6.54
C ALA A 42 0.61 -1.29 -5.29
N PRO A 43 1.62 -2.18 -5.42
CA PRO A 43 2.20 -2.89 -4.30
C PRO A 43 2.57 -1.94 -3.15
N LEU A 44 2.19 -2.28 -1.93
CA LEU A 44 2.50 -1.47 -0.74
C LEU A 44 4.00 -1.17 -0.63
N SER A 45 4.83 -2.19 -0.89
CA SER A 45 6.28 -2.08 -0.90
C SER A 45 6.80 -1.02 -1.88
N LEU A 46 6.16 -0.84 -3.05
CA LEU A 46 6.56 0.20 -4.02
C LEU A 46 6.09 1.59 -3.59
N CYS A 47 4.91 1.68 -2.98
CA CYS A 47 4.35 2.93 -2.45
C CYS A 47 5.01 3.40 -1.14
N TYR A 48 5.77 2.55 -0.45
CA TYR A 48 6.39 2.85 0.85
C TYR A 48 7.93 2.86 0.79
N ASN A 49 8.55 1.88 0.13
CA ASN A 49 10.00 1.66 0.20
C ASN A 49 10.78 2.16 -1.04
N VAL A 50 10.11 2.66 -2.09
CA VAL A 50 10.75 2.93 -3.39
C VAL A 50 10.54 4.38 -3.82
N ARG A 51 11.46 5.26 -3.43
CA ARG A 51 11.43 6.69 -3.80
C ARG A 51 11.55 6.94 -5.32
N GLY A 52 12.04 5.97 -6.08
CA GLY A 52 12.18 6.06 -7.53
C GLY A 52 10.98 5.56 -8.32
N PHE A 53 9.89 5.16 -7.67
CA PHE A 53 8.67 4.68 -8.33
C PHE A 53 7.83 5.87 -8.80
N ASP A 54 7.48 5.93 -10.09
CA ASP A 54 6.80 7.09 -10.68
C ASP A 54 5.36 7.30 -10.20
N LEU A 55 4.63 6.22 -9.88
CA LEU A 55 3.27 6.30 -9.36
C LEU A 55 3.19 6.57 -7.85
N PHE A 56 4.32 6.75 -7.16
CA PHE A 56 4.39 6.96 -5.71
C PHE A 56 3.53 8.15 -5.22
N HIS A 57 3.42 9.21 -6.02
CA HIS A 57 2.64 10.41 -5.69
C HIS A 57 1.20 10.39 -6.24
N ASP A 58 0.81 9.32 -6.94
CA ASP A 58 -0.56 9.19 -7.46
C ASP A 58 -1.46 8.60 -6.37
N PRO A 59 -2.42 9.36 -5.82
CA PRO A 59 -3.25 8.90 -4.71
C PRO A 59 -4.19 7.75 -5.08
N MET A 60 -4.43 7.51 -6.38
CA MET A 60 -5.19 6.36 -6.84
C MET A 60 -4.37 5.08 -6.63
N TRP A 61 -3.10 5.09 -7.06
CA TRP A 61 -2.21 3.94 -7.01
C TRP A 61 -1.53 3.73 -5.65
N CYS A 62 -1.16 4.83 -5.00
CA CYS A 62 -0.50 4.88 -3.71
C CYS A 62 -1.28 5.80 -2.77
N PRO A 63 -2.43 5.34 -2.23
CA PRO A 63 -3.21 6.12 -1.27
C PRO A 63 -2.34 6.54 -0.07
N PRO A 64 -2.21 7.85 0.24
CA PRO A 64 -1.34 8.31 1.32
C PRO A 64 -1.70 7.70 2.68
N GLU A 65 -2.99 7.50 2.95
CA GLU A 65 -3.44 6.87 4.20
C GLU A 65 -3.00 5.42 4.31
N ARG A 66 -2.97 4.64 3.22
CA ARG A 66 -2.45 3.27 3.24
C ARG A 66 -0.98 3.24 3.68
N ASN A 67 -0.18 4.19 3.20
CA ASN A 67 1.22 4.33 3.59
C ASN A 67 1.37 4.76 5.06
N LEU A 68 0.50 5.67 5.53
CA LEU A 68 0.46 6.08 6.93
C LEU A 68 0.06 4.92 7.84
N MET A 69 -0.95 4.13 7.45
CA MET A 69 -1.38 2.95 8.20
C MET A 69 -0.29 1.86 8.19
N ARG A 70 0.51 1.75 7.13
CA ARG A 70 1.73 0.91 7.13
C ARG A 70 2.76 1.40 8.16
N LYS A 71 3.07 2.71 8.19
CA LYS A 71 3.97 3.28 9.21
C LYS A 71 3.44 2.98 10.62
N PHE A 72 2.14 3.19 10.85
CA PHE A 72 1.49 2.87 12.12
C PHE A 72 1.63 1.40 12.49
N TYR A 73 1.39 0.48 11.54
CA TYR A 73 1.57 -0.96 11.75
C TYR A 73 3.00 -1.29 12.18
N ASP A 74 4.01 -0.73 11.52
CA ASP A 74 5.42 -0.99 11.83
C ASP A 74 5.78 -0.43 13.24
N GLU A 75 5.32 0.79 13.58
CA GLU A 75 5.60 1.46 14.86
C GLU A 75 4.89 0.82 16.07
N ALA A 76 3.65 0.38 15.85
CA ALA A 76 2.84 -0.29 16.86
C ALA A 76 3.02 -1.82 16.86
N LYS A 77 4.13 -2.31 16.28
CA LYS A 77 4.52 -3.73 16.28
C LYS A 77 3.39 -4.64 15.81
N GLY A 78 2.77 -4.31 14.69
CA GLY A 78 1.58 -4.98 14.16
C GLY A 78 1.72 -6.48 13.92
N GLN A 79 2.95 -6.99 13.82
CA GLN A 79 3.23 -8.42 13.74
C GLN A 79 2.95 -9.16 15.06
N GLU A 80 2.94 -8.45 16.20
CA GLU A 80 2.65 -8.99 17.53
C GLU A 80 1.17 -8.90 17.90
N TRP A 81 0.32 -8.30 17.05
CA TRP A 81 -1.11 -8.14 17.36
C TRP A 81 -1.85 -9.46 17.30
N THR A 82 -2.86 -9.60 18.16
CA THR A 82 -3.74 -10.78 18.18
C THR A 82 -4.45 -10.99 16.84
N ASN A 83 -4.81 -9.91 16.16
CA ASN A 83 -5.43 -9.97 14.84
C ASN A 83 -4.96 -8.80 13.96
N SER A 84 -4.10 -9.11 13.01
CA SER A 84 -3.61 -8.19 11.99
C SER A 84 -4.02 -8.62 10.57
N THR A 85 -5.17 -9.29 10.44
CA THR A 85 -5.60 -9.85 9.14
C THR A 85 -5.68 -8.77 8.07
N GLY A 86 -5.03 -9.03 6.93
CA GLY A 86 -5.00 -8.13 5.77
C GLY A 86 -4.06 -6.94 5.89
N TRP A 87 -3.56 -6.62 7.08
CA TRP A 87 -2.58 -5.55 7.27
C TRP A 87 -1.32 -5.83 6.47
N VAL A 88 -0.78 -4.76 5.88
CA VAL A 88 0.45 -4.76 5.08
C VAL A 88 0.46 -5.70 3.87
N ASP A 89 -0.68 -6.24 3.46
CA ASP A 89 -0.80 -6.99 2.21
C ASP A 89 -0.47 -6.09 1.01
N GLU A 90 0.35 -6.63 0.10
CA GLU A 90 0.88 -5.88 -1.04
C GLU A 90 -0.21 -5.35 -1.96
N PHE A 91 -1.34 -6.04 -2.11
CA PHE A 91 -2.37 -5.70 -3.10
C PHE A 91 -3.76 -5.44 -2.49
N ASN A 92 -3.87 -5.47 -1.17
CA ASN A 92 -5.12 -5.15 -0.48
C ASN A 92 -5.20 -3.65 -0.11
N ASN A 93 -6.37 -3.07 -0.35
CA ASN A 93 -6.72 -1.72 0.07
C ASN A 93 -6.77 -1.65 1.62
N HIS A 94 -6.33 -0.53 2.20
CA HIS A 94 -6.31 -0.36 3.67
C HIS A 94 -7.71 -0.39 4.28
N CYS A 95 -8.73 -0.02 3.52
CA CYS A 95 -10.13 -0.08 3.96
C CYS A 95 -10.65 -1.52 4.14
N ASN A 96 -9.93 -2.52 3.62
CA ASN A 96 -10.25 -3.93 3.80
C ASN A 96 -9.43 -4.58 4.93
N TRP A 97 -8.58 -3.82 5.62
CA TRP A 97 -7.79 -4.34 6.72
C TRP A 97 -8.66 -4.53 7.95
N TYR A 98 -8.36 -5.56 8.75
CA TYR A 98 -9.12 -5.84 9.95
C TYR A 98 -9.13 -4.63 10.88
N GLY A 99 -10.34 -4.20 11.26
CA GLY A 99 -10.56 -3.07 12.17
C GLY A 99 -10.45 -1.68 11.53
N VAL A 100 -10.22 -1.56 10.22
CA VAL A 100 -10.20 -0.27 9.51
C VAL A 100 -11.56 0.01 8.90
N GLU A 101 -12.10 1.19 9.15
CA GLU A 101 -13.32 1.69 8.49
C GLU A 101 -12.97 2.94 7.68
N CYS A 102 -13.35 2.95 6.41
CA CYS A 102 -13.19 4.10 5.52
C CYS A 102 -14.54 4.72 5.15
N ASN A 103 -14.52 6.02 4.86
CA ASN A 103 -15.64 6.69 4.20
C ASN A 103 -15.67 6.36 2.68
N LYS A 104 -16.64 6.94 1.97
CA LYS A 104 -16.81 6.75 0.52
C LYS A 104 -15.67 7.30 -0.35
N GLU A 105 -14.84 8.18 0.22
CA GLU A 105 -13.65 8.76 -0.43
C GLU A 105 -12.40 7.90 -0.19
N GLY A 106 -12.54 6.80 0.55
CA GLY A 106 -11.42 5.94 0.94
C GLY A 106 -10.62 6.45 2.13
N LEU A 107 -11.13 7.47 2.83
CA LEU A 107 -10.48 8.06 4.00
C LEU A 107 -10.80 7.26 5.26
N VAL A 108 -9.79 6.91 6.07
CA VAL A 108 -9.97 6.20 7.35
C VAL A 108 -10.73 7.09 8.33
N VAL A 109 -11.89 6.62 8.77
CA VAL A 109 -12.77 7.32 9.74
C VAL A 109 -12.87 6.60 11.08
N SER A 110 -12.53 5.31 11.14
CA SER A 110 -12.50 4.55 12.39
C SER A 110 -11.42 3.47 12.35
N LEU A 111 -10.83 3.22 13.52
CA LEU A 111 -9.78 2.23 13.72
C LEU A 111 -10.07 1.44 15.00
N MET A 112 -10.46 0.18 14.86
CA MET A 112 -10.85 -0.72 15.94
C MET A 112 -9.73 -1.72 16.22
N LEU A 113 -8.92 -1.42 17.24
CA LEU A 113 -7.77 -2.23 17.67
C LEU A 113 -7.92 -2.77 19.11
N GLY A 114 -9.13 -2.63 19.69
CA GLY A 114 -9.41 -3.02 21.06
C GLY A 114 -9.14 -4.51 21.32
N ASN A 115 -8.63 -4.83 22.51
CA ASN A 115 -8.29 -6.19 22.96
C ASN A 115 -7.23 -6.93 22.12
N GLY A 116 -6.49 -6.23 21.26
CA GLY A 116 -5.52 -6.81 20.32
C GLY A 116 -4.06 -6.89 20.77
N GLY A 117 -3.75 -6.56 22.04
CA GLY A 117 -2.36 -6.59 22.53
C GLY A 117 -1.45 -5.52 21.94
N LEU A 118 -1.99 -4.32 21.65
CA LEU A 118 -1.21 -3.19 21.15
C LEU A 118 0.02 -2.93 22.03
N SER A 119 1.19 -2.90 21.41
CA SER A 119 2.47 -2.60 22.06
C SER A 119 3.32 -1.73 21.12
N GLY A 120 4.31 -1.01 21.65
CA GLY A 120 5.14 -0.09 20.86
C GLY A 120 4.91 1.38 21.19
N ARG A 121 5.37 2.27 20.30
CA ARG A 121 5.29 3.74 20.47
C ARG A 121 4.86 4.33 19.15
N ILE A 122 3.82 5.15 19.20
CA ILE A 122 3.36 5.93 18.05
C ILE A 122 4.16 7.24 18.05
N SER A 123 4.74 7.58 16.91
CA SER A 123 5.48 8.84 16.71
C SER A 123 4.86 9.63 15.57
N ASP A 124 4.80 10.96 15.74
CA ASP A 124 4.42 11.89 14.66
C ASP A 124 5.38 11.76 13.46
#